data_AF-A0A134AAJ7-F1
#
_entry.id   AF-A0A134AAJ7-F1
#
_cell.length_a   1.000
_cell.length_b   1.000
_cell.length_c   1.000
_cell.angle_alpha   90.00
_cell.angle_beta   90.00
_cell.angle_gamma   90.00
#
_symmetry.space_group_name_H-M   'P 1'
#
loop_
_entity.id
_entity.type
_entity.pdbx_description
1 polymer ?
#
loop_
_entity_poly.entity_id
_entity_poly.type
_entity_poly.pdbx_seq_one_letter_code
_entity_poly.pdbx_strand_id
1 'polypeptide(L)'
;MKKRFLVLAMVFCFGGLLISCKAKEMKKEEEPKVTVTQKEVKENKEKENDKQDENKDENKDEKGLNFSVTDLKNNEVKTVVKKNDKISFNIYAVGMDFKIKLDKKEYSVADAISNGLLDENKLFDKIEKDKESNKCKSKMYKDGGTLEYLYNDYTIIKFNSLDGKEDMYITREKSLSDLKQKVNK
;
A
#
# COMPACT_ATOMS: atom_id res chain seq x y z
N MET A 1 -44.85 -20.69 28.41
CA MET A 1 -44.23 -21.93 28.92
C MET A 1 -42.79 -21.62 29.32
N LYS A 2 -42.44 -21.85 30.59
CA LYS A 2 -41.11 -21.60 31.18
C LYS A 2 -40.15 -22.71 30.78
N LYS A 3 -38.93 -22.40 30.32
CA LYS A 3 -37.76 -23.28 30.47
C LYS A 3 -36.49 -22.46 30.68
N ARG A 4 -35.86 -22.67 31.85
CA ARG A 4 -34.56 -22.18 32.30
C ARG A 4 -33.52 -23.26 31.97
N PHE A 5 -32.32 -22.90 31.51
CA PHE A 5 -31.12 -23.74 31.54
C PHE A 5 -29.90 -22.81 31.72
N LEU A 6 -29.23 -22.70 32.87
CA LEU A 6 -28.39 -23.62 33.67
C LEU A 6 -26.90 -23.49 33.28
N VAL A 7 -26.16 -22.79 34.16
CA VAL A 7 -24.71 -22.55 34.14
C VAL A 7 -24.00 -23.74 34.78
N LEU A 8 -22.91 -24.22 34.20
CA LEU A 8 -22.03 -25.20 34.83
C LEU A 8 -20.56 -24.77 34.67
N ALA A 9 -19.95 -24.37 35.78
CA ALA A 9 -18.50 -24.22 35.94
C ALA A 9 -17.93 -25.53 36.50
N MET A 10 -16.78 -25.97 35.99
CA MET A 10 -15.99 -27.03 36.62
C MET A 10 -14.57 -26.53 36.87
N VAL A 11 -14.28 -26.36 38.16
CA VAL A 11 -12.95 -26.18 38.76
C VAL A 11 -12.41 -27.56 39.08
N PHE A 12 -11.17 -27.86 38.66
CA PHE A 12 -10.40 -28.97 39.22
C PHE A 12 -9.12 -28.44 39.85
N CYS A 13 -9.15 -28.35 41.18
CA CYS A 13 -7.98 -28.29 42.03
C CYS A 13 -7.66 -29.72 42.55
N PHE A 14 -6.42 -30.16 42.38
CA PHE A 14 -5.71 -31.09 43.26
C PHE A 14 -4.26 -30.57 43.25
N GLY A 15 -3.75 -29.90 44.30
CA GLY A 15 -3.24 -30.52 45.53
C GLY A 15 -1.97 -31.32 45.18
N GLY A 16 -0.72 -30.89 45.41
CA GLY A 16 -0.14 -30.16 46.53
C GLY A 16 0.68 -31.15 47.38
N LEU A 17 2.01 -31.09 47.35
CA LEU A 17 2.87 -31.25 48.54
C LEU A 17 4.34 -30.85 48.25
N LEU A 18 4.92 -30.19 49.25
CA LEU A 18 6.25 -29.59 49.31
C LEU A 18 7.34 -30.63 49.65
N ILE A 19 8.53 -30.52 49.04
CA ILE A 19 9.78 -31.05 49.62
C ILE A 19 10.90 -30.02 49.48
N SER A 20 11.23 -29.46 50.64
CA SER A 20 12.54 -29.13 51.24
C SER A 20 13.80 -29.02 50.36
N CYS A 21 14.55 -27.93 50.63
CA CYS A 21 15.83 -27.51 50.07
C CYS A 21 16.94 -28.58 50.03
N LYS A 22 17.71 -28.58 48.94
CA LYS A 22 19.14 -28.90 48.94
C LYS A 22 19.84 -28.04 47.88
N ALA A 23 20.75 -27.17 48.32
CA ALA A 23 21.54 -26.33 47.45
C ALA A 23 22.64 -27.14 46.75
N LYS A 24 22.79 -26.98 45.42
CA LYS A 24 24.11 -26.99 44.76
C LYS A 24 24.07 -26.39 43.34
N GLU A 25 24.82 -25.30 43.22
CA GLU A 25 25.60 -24.80 42.07
C GLU A 25 24.94 -24.20 40.81
N MET A 26 25.28 -22.91 40.66
CA MET A 26 25.15 -21.97 39.56
C MET A 26 25.30 -22.56 38.15
N LYS A 27 24.31 -22.27 37.30
CA LYS A 27 24.54 -21.93 35.89
C LYS A 27 23.65 -20.74 35.53
N LYS A 28 24.28 -19.62 35.15
CA LYS A 28 23.64 -18.47 34.50
C LYS A 28 23.15 -18.94 33.12
N GLU A 29 21.86 -18.81 32.86
CA GLU A 29 21.31 -18.90 31.51
C GLU A 29 20.99 -17.46 31.08
N GLU A 30 21.76 -16.99 30.10
CA GLU A 30 21.74 -15.63 29.57
C GLU A 30 20.52 -15.42 28.66
N GLU A 31 19.96 -14.22 28.74
CA GLU A 31 18.85 -13.74 27.92
C GLU A 31 19.17 -13.84 26.41
N PRO A 32 18.18 -14.15 25.54
CA PRO A 32 18.42 -14.19 24.11
C PRO A 32 18.70 -12.79 23.55
N LYS A 33 19.96 -12.56 23.17
CA LYS A 33 20.42 -11.46 22.32
C LYS A 33 19.67 -11.48 20.97
N VAL A 34 18.74 -10.54 20.76
CA VAL A 34 18.30 -10.17 19.42
C VAL A 34 19.29 -9.15 18.87
N THR A 35 20.27 -9.64 18.11
CA THR A 35 21.24 -8.83 17.40
C THR A 35 20.54 -8.11 16.25
N VAL A 36 20.35 -6.79 16.40
CA VAL A 36 19.93 -5.88 15.33
C VAL A 36 21.07 -5.77 14.32
N THR A 37 20.94 -6.41 13.17
CA THR A 37 21.82 -6.14 12.02
C THR A 37 21.33 -4.87 11.31
N GLN A 38 21.94 -3.74 11.67
CA GLN A 38 21.94 -2.54 10.85
C GLN A 38 22.59 -2.87 9.50
N LYS A 39 21.82 -2.81 8.41
CA LYS A 39 22.37 -2.58 7.08
C LYS A 39 22.09 -1.13 6.71
N GLU A 40 23.08 -0.29 6.96
CA GLU A 40 23.25 0.97 6.25
C GLU A 40 23.36 0.66 4.76
N VAL A 41 22.47 1.19 3.94
CA VAL A 41 22.66 1.23 2.49
C VAL A 41 22.97 2.67 2.11
N LYS A 42 24.21 2.83 1.65
CA LYS A 42 24.86 4.08 1.26
C LYS A 42 24.11 4.78 0.14
N GLU A 43 23.93 6.07 0.36
CA GLU A 43 23.65 7.11 -0.61
C GLU A 43 24.71 7.08 -1.72
N ASN A 44 24.28 6.93 -2.98
CA ASN A 44 25.10 7.21 -4.15
C ASN A 44 24.51 8.42 -4.87
N LYS A 45 25.22 9.55 -4.79
CA LYS A 45 25.13 10.62 -5.78
C LYS A 45 25.88 10.17 -7.02
N GLU A 46 25.28 10.29 -8.20
CA GLU A 46 25.83 11.14 -9.27
C GLU A 46 24.97 11.15 -10.54
N LYS A 47 24.90 12.37 -11.11
CA LYS A 47 24.89 12.75 -12.53
C LYS A 47 23.57 12.73 -13.29
N GLU A 48 23.07 13.96 -13.48
CA GLU A 48 22.34 14.42 -14.65
C GLU A 48 22.95 13.88 -15.95
N ASN A 49 22.08 13.38 -16.81
CA ASN A 49 22.26 13.44 -18.25
C ASN A 49 20.88 13.52 -18.88
N ASP A 50 20.58 14.70 -19.44
CA ASP A 50 19.50 14.91 -20.39
C ASP A 50 19.67 13.97 -21.57
N LYS A 51 18.71 13.06 -21.75
CA LYS A 51 18.31 12.58 -23.06
C LYS A 51 16.80 12.52 -23.12
N GLN A 52 16.28 13.52 -23.82
CA GLN A 52 14.96 13.57 -24.39
C GLN A 52 14.87 12.48 -25.45
N ASP A 53 14.27 11.34 -25.10
CA ASP A 53 13.77 10.39 -26.09
C ASP A 53 12.25 10.57 -26.18
N GLU A 54 11.84 11.28 -27.22
CA GLU A 54 10.50 11.12 -27.78
C GLU A 54 10.35 9.67 -28.23
N ASN A 55 9.70 8.84 -27.42
CA ASN A 55 9.18 7.59 -27.92
C ASN A 55 7.69 7.46 -27.58
N LYS A 56 6.93 7.57 -28.67
CA LYS A 56 5.52 7.32 -28.80
C LYS A 56 5.34 5.81 -28.64
N ASP A 57 5.09 5.36 -27.40
CA ASP A 57 5.02 3.93 -27.13
C ASP A 57 3.82 3.30 -27.85
N GLU A 58 4.16 2.42 -28.79
CA GLU A 58 3.24 1.61 -29.56
C GLU A 58 2.52 0.63 -28.62
N ASN A 59 1.18 0.58 -28.73
CA ASN A 59 0.29 -0.38 -28.08
C ASN A 59 0.76 -1.83 -28.31
N LYS A 60 1.67 -2.35 -27.48
CA LYS A 60 1.70 -3.78 -27.18
C LYS A 60 0.52 -4.03 -26.27
N ASP A 61 -0.51 -4.68 -26.80
CA ASP A 61 -1.70 -5.07 -26.05
C ASP A 61 -1.30 -6.06 -24.94
N GLU A 62 -0.92 -5.54 -23.77
CA GLU A 62 -0.69 -6.34 -22.59
C GLU A 62 -2.00 -6.97 -22.15
N LYS A 63 -2.06 -8.31 -22.16
CA LYS A 63 -3.21 -9.05 -21.64
C LYS A 63 -3.35 -8.79 -20.13
N GLY A 64 -4.58 -8.62 -19.67
CA GLY A 64 -4.88 -8.39 -18.26
C GLY A 64 -5.15 -6.92 -17.89
N LEU A 65 -5.18 -6.67 -16.59
CA LEU A 65 -5.52 -5.37 -16.01
C LEU A 65 -4.40 -4.38 -16.26
N ASN A 66 -4.74 -3.19 -16.77
CA ASN A 66 -3.84 -2.08 -17.04
C ASN A 66 -4.44 -0.76 -16.58
N PHE A 67 -3.59 0.23 -16.36
CA PHE A 67 -4.00 1.60 -16.07
C PHE A 67 -3.97 2.41 -17.36
N SER A 68 -5.05 3.15 -17.62
CA SER A 68 -5.15 4.11 -18.72
C SER A 68 -5.29 5.49 -18.10
N VAL A 69 -4.40 6.39 -18.51
CA VAL A 69 -4.16 7.63 -17.80
C VAL A 69 -4.07 8.78 -18.81
N THR A 70 -4.74 9.89 -18.53
CA THR A 70 -4.73 11.08 -19.40
C THR A 70 -4.53 12.33 -18.57
N ASP A 71 -3.48 13.12 -18.87
CA ASP A 71 -3.27 14.44 -18.26
C ASP A 71 -4.31 15.44 -18.80
N LEU A 72 -5.11 16.01 -17.89
CA LEU A 72 -6.13 17.02 -18.20
C LEU A 72 -5.56 18.44 -18.18
N LYS A 73 -4.25 18.59 -17.91
CA LYS A 73 -3.49 19.84 -17.88
C LYS A 73 -4.03 20.88 -16.90
N ASN A 74 -4.70 20.44 -15.85
CA ASN A 74 -5.17 21.27 -14.75
C ASN A 74 -4.70 20.69 -13.40
N ASN A 75 -5.13 21.26 -12.29
CA ASN A 75 -4.82 20.77 -10.94
C ASN A 75 -6.10 20.41 -10.16
N GLU A 76 -7.20 20.15 -10.85
CA GLU A 76 -8.47 19.80 -10.23
C GLU A 76 -8.36 18.46 -9.50
N VAL A 77 -8.87 18.39 -8.28
CA VAL A 77 -8.92 17.16 -7.49
C VAL A 77 -10.29 16.52 -7.70
N LYS A 78 -10.32 15.41 -8.44
CA LYS A 78 -11.52 14.62 -8.69
C LYS A 78 -11.54 13.41 -7.77
N THR A 79 -12.65 13.19 -7.07
CA THR A 79 -12.90 11.91 -6.40
C THR A 79 -13.21 10.86 -7.45
N VAL A 80 -12.38 9.81 -7.51
CA VAL A 80 -12.52 8.69 -8.45
C VAL A 80 -13.30 7.55 -7.80
N VAL A 81 -13.00 7.26 -6.54
CA VAL A 81 -13.72 6.27 -5.70
C VAL A 81 -13.81 6.82 -4.28
N LYS A 82 -15.00 6.69 -3.67
CA LYS A 82 -15.13 6.82 -2.22
C LYS A 82 -14.94 5.46 -1.57
N LYS A 83 -14.29 5.44 -0.41
CA LYS A 83 -14.11 4.26 0.43
C LYS A 83 -15.39 3.42 0.51
N ASN A 84 -15.25 2.11 0.33
CA ASN A 84 -16.34 1.13 0.41
C ASN A 84 -15.81 -0.23 0.90
N ASP A 85 -16.61 -1.27 0.75
CA ASP A 85 -16.30 -2.65 1.15
C ASP A 85 -15.22 -3.32 0.28
N LYS A 86 -15.01 -2.85 -0.96
CA LYS A 86 -14.03 -3.39 -1.92
C LYS A 86 -12.71 -2.62 -1.93
N ILE A 87 -12.73 -1.34 -1.53
CA ILE A 87 -11.57 -0.45 -1.43
C ILE A 87 -11.65 0.29 -0.09
N SER A 88 -10.67 0.07 0.78
CA SER A 88 -10.68 0.56 2.17
C SER A 88 -10.31 2.04 2.35
N PHE A 89 -10.08 2.78 1.26
CA PHE A 89 -9.62 4.17 1.20
C PHE A 89 -10.30 4.95 0.06
N ASN A 90 -10.24 6.28 0.06
CA ASN A 90 -10.68 7.04 -1.11
C ASN A 90 -9.59 7.08 -2.16
N ILE A 91 -10.00 7.21 -3.43
CA ILE A 91 -9.09 7.37 -4.56
C ILE A 91 -9.41 8.71 -5.21
N TYR A 92 -8.38 9.53 -5.39
CA TYR A 92 -8.45 10.84 -6.04
C TYR A 92 -7.54 10.87 -7.27
N ALA A 93 -7.96 11.58 -8.30
CA ALA A 93 -7.11 11.97 -9.42
C ALA A 93 -6.91 13.48 -9.39
N VAL A 94 -5.66 13.93 -9.52
CA VAL A 94 -5.29 15.35 -9.49
C VAL A 94 -4.81 15.75 -10.86
N GLY A 95 -5.61 16.55 -11.58
CA GLY A 95 -5.29 16.99 -12.93
C GLY A 95 -5.37 15.91 -14.00
N MET A 96 -6.04 14.79 -13.73
CA MET A 96 -5.94 13.59 -14.56
C MET A 96 -7.26 12.83 -14.67
N ASP A 97 -7.45 12.13 -15.80
CA ASP A 97 -8.42 11.04 -15.93
C ASP A 97 -7.69 9.70 -15.76
N PHE A 98 -8.23 8.85 -14.89
CA PHE A 98 -7.65 7.55 -14.55
C PHE A 98 -8.70 6.46 -14.71
N LYS A 99 -8.38 5.47 -15.54
CA LYS A 99 -9.27 4.39 -15.97
C LYS A 99 -8.57 3.04 -15.87
N ILE A 100 -9.39 1.99 -15.82
CA ILE A 100 -8.93 0.60 -15.86
C ILE A 100 -9.14 0.07 -17.27
N LYS A 101 -8.06 -0.42 -17.89
CA LYS A 101 -8.10 -1.12 -19.18
C LYS A 101 -8.01 -2.62 -18.92
N LEU A 102 -9.00 -3.39 -19.34
CA LEU A 102 -9.01 -4.85 -19.27
C LEU A 102 -9.42 -5.39 -20.64
N ASP A 103 -8.54 -6.18 -21.26
CA ASP A 103 -8.77 -6.81 -22.57
C ASP A 103 -9.29 -5.83 -23.64
N LYS A 104 -8.60 -4.67 -23.77
CA LYS A 104 -8.90 -3.58 -24.71
C LYS A 104 -10.17 -2.78 -24.43
N LYS A 105 -10.91 -3.09 -23.37
CA LYS A 105 -12.03 -2.27 -22.89
C LYS A 105 -11.57 -1.36 -21.77
N GLU A 106 -12.02 -0.12 -21.80
CA GLU A 106 -11.79 0.83 -20.70
C GLU A 106 -13.03 0.92 -19.82
N TYR A 107 -12.79 1.03 -18.51
CA TYR A 107 -13.79 1.22 -17.48
C TYR A 107 -13.36 2.40 -16.62
N SER A 108 -14.33 3.19 -16.14
CA SER A 108 -14.04 4.02 -14.97
C SER A 108 -13.64 3.11 -13.80
N VAL A 109 -12.85 3.62 -12.85
CA VAL A 109 -12.48 2.82 -11.68
C VAL A 109 -13.72 2.37 -10.89
N ALA A 110 -14.71 3.25 -10.76
CA ALA A 110 -15.97 2.94 -10.09
C ALA A 110 -16.74 1.80 -10.79
N ASP A 111 -16.80 1.80 -12.12
CA ASP A 111 -17.45 0.73 -12.89
C ASP A 111 -16.66 -0.58 -12.78
N ALA A 112 -15.33 -0.52 -12.85
CA ALA A 112 -14.48 -1.69 -12.71
C ALA A 112 -14.67 -2.36 -11.35
N ILE A 113 -14.80 -1.58 -10.27
CA ILE A 113 -15.09 -2.08 -8.92
C ILE A 113 -16.50 -2.68 -8.85
N SER A 114 -17.49 -1.96 -9.37
CA SER A 114 -18.90 -2.40 -9.33
C SER A 114 -19.09 -3.72 -10.07
N ASN A 115 -18.41 -3.90 -11.20
CA ASN A 115 -18.42 -5.11 -12.02
C ASN A 115 -17.52 -6.24 -11.48
N GLY A 116 -16.84 -6.04 -10.34
CA GLY A 116 -15.94 -7.05 -9.74
C GLY A 116 -14.63 -7.27 -10.51
N LEU A 117 -14.32 -6.38 -11.46
CA LEU A 117 -13.10 -6.42 -12.26
C LEU A 117 -11.89 -5.90 -11.48
N LEU A 118 -12.12 -4.93 -10.60
CA LEU A 118 -11.12 -4.35 -9.71
C LEU A 118 -11.56 -4.48 -8.25
N ASP A 119 -10.60 -4.80 -7.38
CA ASP A 119 -10.68 -4.68 -5.93
C ASP A 119 -9.30 -4.24 -5.42
N GLU A 120 -9.17 -4.03 -4.11
CA GLU A 120 -7.93 -3.56 -3.50
C GLU A 120 -6.75 -4.49 -3.77
N ASN A 121 -6.96 -5.80 -3.68
CA ASN A 121 -5.90 -6.80 -3.93
C ASN A 121 -5.44 -6.73 -5.39
N LYS A 122 -6.37 -6.72 -6.34
CA LYS A 122 -6.04 -6.63 -7.77
C LYS A 122 -5.32 -5.32 -8.12
N LEU A 123 -5.66 -4.22 -7.45
CA LEU A 123 -4.99 -2.93 -7.62
C LEU A 123 -3.52 -3.03 -7.20
N PHE A 124 -3.25 -3.53 -5.99
CA PHE A 124 -1.89 -3.67 -5.49
C PHE A 124 -1.09 -4.76 -6.21
N ASP A 125 -1.71 -5.88 -6.56
CA ASP A 125 -1.10 -6.95 -7.36
C ASP A 125 -0.60 -6.39 -8.71
N LYS A 126 -1.36 -5.49 -9.34
CA LYS A 126 -0.93 -4.83 -10.57
C LYS A 126 0.25 -3.90 -10.33
N ILE A 127 0.18 -3.06 -9.31
CA ILE A 127 1.25 -2.12 -8.96
C ILE A 127 2.56 -2.88 -8.64
N GLU A 128 2.48 -3.98 -7.91
CA GLU A 128 3.67 -4.79 -7.59
C GLU A 128 4.24 -5.46 -8.84
N LYS A 129 3.40 -6.01 -9.73
CA LYS A 129 3.86 -6.53 -11.04
C LYS A 129 4.50 -5.45 -11.90
N ASP A 130 3.99 -4.23 -11.88
CA ASP A 130 4.59 -3.10 -12.60
C ASP A 130 5.96 -2.74 -12.05
N LYS A 131 6.11 -2.77 -10.73
CA LYS A 131 7.40 -2.58 -10.06
C LYS A 131 8.38 -3.70 -10.40
N GLU A 132 7.96 -4.97 -10.33
CA GLU A 132 8.78 -6.14 -10.71
C GLU A 132 9.23 -6.08 -12.17
N SER A 133 8.38 -5.55 -13.06
CA SER A 133 8.68 -5.36 -14.48
C SER A 133 9.36 -4.02 -14.80
N ASN A 134 9.79 -3.26 -13.80
CA ASN A 134 10.45 -1.95 -13.92
C ASN A 134 9.64 -0.86 -14.63
N LYS A 135 8.31 -0.97 -14.69
CA LYS A 135 7.40 0.06 -15.21
C LYS A 135 7.23 1.23 -14.25
N CYS A 136 7.44 1.00 -12.95
CA CYS A 136 7.46 2.05 -11.96
C CYS A 136 8.58 1.83 -10.93
N LYS A 137 9.02 2.93 -10.31
CA LYS A 137 9.90 2.91 -9.13
C LYS A 137 9.06 3.15 -7.88
N SER A 138 9.45 2.57 -6.75
CA SER A 138 8.73 2.75 -5.48
C SER A 138 9.57 3.43 -4.40
N LYS A 139 8.95 4.26 -3.57
CA LYS A 139 9.54 4.89 -2.39
C LYS A 139 8.57 4.83 -1.20
N MET A 140 9.10 4.57 -0.01
CA MET A 140 8.34 4.57 1.24
C MET A 140 8.79 5.74 2.13
N TYR A 141 7.84 6.45 2.73
CA TYR A 141 8.08 7.56 3.63
C TYR A 141 7.88 7.13 5.09
N LYS A 142 8.62 7.78 6.00
CA LYS A 142 8.55 7.55 7.46
C LYS A 142 7.46 8.40 8.14
N ASP A 143 6.33 8.62 7.46
CA ASP A 143 5.24 9.52 7.88
C ASP A 143 3.95 8.78 8.30
N GLY A 144 4.07 7.49 8.60
CA GLY A 144 2.92 6.56 8.68
C GLY A 144 2.98 5.48 7.60
N GLY A 145 3.98 5.54 6.71
CA GLY A 145 4.21 4.53 5.69
C GLY A 145 3.57 4.91 4.36
N THR A 146 3.55 6.20 3.98
CA THR A 146 3.14 6.59 2.63
C THR A 146 4.01 5.88 1.59
N LEU A 147 3.37 5.31 0.58
CA LEU A 147 4.02 4.64 -0.55
C LEU A 147 3.80 5.46 -1.82
N GLU A 148 4.87 5.69 -2.57
CA GLU A 148 4.88 6.40 -3.83
C GLU A 148 5.37 5.45 -4.92
N TYR A 149 4.60 5.35 -6.01
CA TYR A 149 4.90 4.55 -7.19
C TYR A 149 4.99 5.49 -8.40
N LEU A 150 6.22 5.75 -8.82
CA LEU A 150 6.54 6.67 -9.91
C LEU A 150 6.59 5.92 -11.24
N TYR A 151 5.60 6.17 -12.10
CA TYR A 151 5.60 5.79 -13.51
C TYR A 151 6.19 6.92 -14.36
N ASN A 152 6.39 6.67 -15.66
CA ASN A 152 7.00 7.64 -16.58
C ASN A 152 6.19 8.95 -16.66
N ASP A 153 4.88 8.83 -16.79
CA ASP A 153 3.93 9.91 -17.06
C ASP A 153 3.10 10.31 -15.84
N TYR A 154 2.94 9.43 -14.85
CA TYR A 154 2.18 9.70 -13.62
C TYR A 154 2.80 9.06 -12.38
N THR A 155 2.23 9.37 -11.23
CA THR A 155 2.59 8.82 -9.93
C THR A 155 1.32 8.37 -9.22
N ILE A 156 1.36 7.19 -8.60
CA ILE A 156 0.35 6.73 -7.65
C ILE A 156 0.93 6.87 -6.25
N ILE A 157 0.24 7.57 -5.36
CA ILE A 157 0.65 7.78 -3.98
C ILE A 157 -0.43 7.19 -3.07
N LYS A 158 -0.11 6.11 -2.35
CA LYS A 158 -0.91 5.60 -1.24
C LYS A 158 -0.46 6.36 0.02
N PHE A 159 -1.19 7.42 0.33
CA PHE A 159 -0.95 8.26 1.49
C PHE A 159 -1.39 7.53 2.75
N ASN A 160 -0.49 7.49 3.75
CA ASN A 160 -0.75 6.97 5.08
C ASN A 160 -0.20 7.94 6.10
N SER A 161 -0.95 8.16 7.18
CA SER A 161 -0.53 9.02 8.29
C SER A 161 -0.56 8.29 9.63
N LEU A 162 0.19 8.81 10.61
CA LEU A 162 0.22 8.25 11.97
C LEU A 162 -1.13 8.31 12.70
N ASP A 163 -2.04 9.20 12.29
CA ASP A 163 -3.42 9.27 12.79
C ASP A 163 -4.39 8.35 12.03
N GLY A 164 -3.88 7.48 11.15
CA GLY A 164 -4.67 6.45 10.46
C GLY A 164 -5.50 6.97 9.29
N LYS A 165 -5.16 8.13 8.71
CA LYS A 165 -5.77 8.57 7.46
C LYS A 165 -5.09 7.85 6.30
N GLU A 166 -5.92 7.28 5.46
CA GLU A 166 -5.48 6.53 4.29
C GLU A 166 -6.29 6.93 3.06
N ASP A 167 -5.59 7.44 2.06
CA ASP A 167 -6.16 7.81 0.77
C ASP A 167 -5.15 7.49 -0.34
N MET A 168 -5.61 7.41 -1.57
CA MET A 168 -4.77 7.22 -2.74
C MET A 168 -4.93 8.38 -3.72
N TYR A 169 -3.81 8.86 -4.26
CA TYR A 169 -3.76 9.93 -5.24
C TYR A 169 -3.08 9.45 -6.51
N ILE A 170 -3.70 9.73 -7.65
CA ILE A 170 -3.10 9.61 -8.98
C ILE A 170 -2.82 11.02 -9.48
N THR A 171 -1.57 11.30 -9.85
CA THR A 171 -1.15 12.65 -10.19
C THR A 171 0.01 12.63 -11.19
N ARG A 172 0.15 13.71 -11.97
CA ARG A 172 1.32 13.92 -12.85
C ARG A 172 2.56 14.36 -12.07
N GLU A 173 2.35 14.88 -10.87
CA GLU A 173 3.42 15.35 -9.99
C GLU A 173 4.36 14.19 -9.66
N LYS A 174 5.66 14.45 -9.68
CA LYS A 174 6.70 13.41 -9.59
C LYS A 174 7.06 13.01 -8.16
N SER A 175 6.49 13.70 -7.17
CA SER A 175 6.72 13.38 -5.75
C SER A 175 5.53 13.77 -4.86
N LEU A 176 5.48 13.17 -3.68
CA LEU A 176 4.56 13.55 -2.60
C LEU A 176 4.68 15.04 -2.21
N SER A 177 5.90 15.58 -2.21
CA SER A 177 6.13 17.00 -1.87
C SER A 177 5.49 17.93 -2.89
N ASP A 178 5.60 17.61 -4.18
CA ASP A 178 5.02 18.39 -5.26
C ASP A 178 3.49 18.32 -5.22
N LEU A 179 2.93 17.12 -5.01
CA LEU A 179 1.49 16.94 -4.81
C LEU A 179 0.95 17.82 -3.67
N LYS A 180 1.61 17.84 -2.51
CA LYS A 180 1.20 18.65 -1.36
C LYS A 180 1.14 20.14 -1.69
N GLN A 181 2.06 20.65 -2.51
CA GLN A 181 2.05 22.06 -2.92
C GLN A 181 0.91 22.41 -3.89
N LYS A 182 0.33 21.42 -4.59
CA LYS A 182 -0.80 21.62 -5.50
C LYS A 182 -2.14 21.54 -4.79
N VAL A 183 -2.30 20.57 -3.88
CA VAL A 183 -3.59 20.27 -3.23
C VAL A 183 -3.87 21.20 -2.04
N ASN A 184 -2.84 21.76 -1.40
CA ASN A 184 -3.00 22.67 -0.25
C ASN A 184 -3.12 24.15 -0.64
N LYS A 185 -3.51 24.47 -1.88
CA LYS A 185 -3.78 25.84 -2.35
C LYS A 185 -5.28 26.11 -2.38
#